data_AF-A0A7G8GLC4-F1
#
_entry.id   AF-A0A7G8GLC4-F1
#
_cell.length_a   1.000
_cell.length_b   1.000
_cell.length_c   1.000
_cell.angle_alpha   90.00
_cell.angle_beta   90.00
_cell.angle_gamma   90.00
#
_symmetry.space_group_name_H-M   'P 1'
#
loop_
_entity.id
_entity.type
_entity.pdbx_description
1 polymer ?
#
loop_
_entity_poly.entity_id
_entity_poly.type
_entity_poly.pdbx_seq_one_letter_code
_entity_poly.pdbx_strand_id
1 'polypeptide(L)' 'MNTLQELLALMRIEEKARTCRNRTEAQQWIRRAELAREHLWGTTEAMHFSSH' A
#
# COMPACT_ATOMS: atom_id res chain seq x y z
N MET A 1 -5.84 2.99 17.43
CA MET A 1 -5.33 2.25 16.26
C MET A 1 -6.30 1.10 15.99
N ASN A 2 -7.05 1.16 14.89
CA ASN A 2 -7.96 0.09 14.50
C ASN A 2 -7.45 -0.51 13.20
N THR A 3 -6.62 -1.55 13.33
CA THR A 3 -5.93 -2.22 12.22
C THR A 3 -6.88 -2.68 11.11
N LEU A 4 -8.13 -3.02 11.45
CA LEU A 4 -9.14 -3.39 10.45
C LEU A 4 -9.51 -2.22 9.54
N GLN A 5 -9.67 -1.00 10.10
CA GLN A 5 -10.00 0.19 9.30
C GLN A 5 -8.84 0.57 8.37
N GLU A 6 -7.61 0.41 8.85
CA GLU A 6 -6.40 0.70 8.07
C GLU A 6 -6.21 -0.32 6.94
N LEU A 7 -6.48 -1.61 7.19
CA LEU A 7 -6.50 -2.65 6.15
C LEU A 7 -7.57 -2.38 5.09
N LEU A 8 -8.79 -2.01 5.50
CA LEU A 8 -9.86 -1.64 4.57
C LEU A 8 -9.51 -0.41 3.73
N ALA A 9 -8.78 0.55 4.31
CA ALA A 9 -8.29 1.71 3.58
C ALA A 9 -7.22 1.32 2.54
N LEU A 10 -6.28 0.43 2.89
CA LEU A 10 -5.28 -0.10 1.96
C LEU A 10 -5.93 -0.83 0.79
N MET A 11 -6.89 -1.72 1.05
CA MET A 11 -7.61 -2.45 0.00
C MET A 11 -8.29 -1.52 -1.01
N ARG A 12 -8.90 -0.42 -0.53
CA ARG A 12 -9.52 0.59 -1.41
C ARG A 12 -8.50 1.33 -2.27
N ILE A 13 -7.31 1.60 -1.74
CA ILE A 13 -6.23 2.25 -2.48
C ILE A 13 -5.74 1.33 -3.61
N GLU A 14 -5.54 0.05 -3.32
CA GLU A 14 -5.11 -0.95 -4.31
C GLU A 14 -6.16 -1.23 -5.39
N GLU A 15 -7.44 -1.20 -5.03
CA GLU A 15 -8.53 -1.30 -5.99
C GLU A 15 -8.53 -0.10 -6.95
N LYS A 16 -8.35 1.12 -6.43
CA LYS A 16 -8.24 2.32 -7.27
C LYS A 16 -7.03 2.28 -8.20
N ALA A 17 -5.88 1.81 -7.72
CA ALA A 17 -4.69 1.62 -8.55
C ALA A 17 -4.97 0.68 -9.75
N ARG A 18 -5.76 -0.38 -9.55
CA ARG A 18 -6.16 -1.33 -10.61
C ARG A 18 -7.11 -0.73 -11.64
N THR A 19 -7.96 0.22 -11.25
CA THR A 19 -8.96 0.82 -12.14
C THR A 19 -8.51 2.10 -12.84
N CYS A 20 -7.25 2.52 -12.65
CA CYS A 20 -6.71 3.75 -13.23
C CYS A 20 -6.72 3.72 -14.75
N ARG A 21 -7.08 4.85 -15.37
CA ARG A 21 -7.10 5.00 -16.83
C ARG A 21 -5.87 5.69 -17.39
N ASN A 22 -5.00 6.22 -16.53
CA ASN A 22 -3.75 6.84 -16.92
C ASN A 22 -2.62 6.47 -15.96
N ARG A 23 -1.39 6.54 -16.48
CA ARG A 23 -0.17 6.16 -15.77
C ARG A 23 0.10 7.03 -14.54
N THR A 24 -0.18 8.33 -14.64
CA THR A 24 0.07 9.29 -13.56
C THR A 24 -0.79 9.00 -12.34
N GLU A 25 -2.08 8.73 -12.53
CA GLU A 25 -2.98 8.32 -11.46
C GLU A 25 -2.54 7.00 -10.84
N ALA A 26 -2.20 6.00 -11.67
CA ALA A 26 -1.71 4.72 -11.18
C ALA A 26 -0.48 4.88 -10.27
N GLN A 27 0.49 5.72 -10.67
CA GLN A 27 1.66 6.03 -9.86
C GLN A 27 1.32 6.71 -8.52
N GLN A 28 0.34 7.62 -8.52
CA GLN A 28 -0.12 8.26 -7.29
C GLN A 28 -0.75 7.25 -6.31
N TRP A 29 -1.56 6.32 -6.82
CA TRP A 29 -2.18 5.29 -5.98
C TRP A 29 -1.16 4.26 -5.46
N ILE A 30 -0.19 3.86 -6.29
CA ILE A 30 0.91 2.99 -5.87
C ILE A 30 1.69 3.63 -4.71
N ARG A 31 2.08 4.90 -4.84
CA ARG A 31 2.80 5.62 -3.77
C ARG A 31 1.99 5.73 -2.49
N ARG A 32 0.67 5.95 -2.59
CA ARG A 32 -0.23 5.95 -1.42
C ARG A 32 -0.31 4.57 -0.76
N ALA A 33 -0.32 3.50 -1.55
CA ALA A 33 -0.32 2.14 -1.02
C ALA A 33 1.00 1.83 -0.30
N GLU A 34 2.14 2.28 -0.82
CA GLU A 34 3.45 2.12 -0.14
C GLU A 34 3.45 2.79 1.24
N LEU A 35 3.06 4.06 1.32
CA LEU A 35 3.00 4.78 2.60
C LEU A 35 2.03 4.14 3.60
N ALA A 36 0.87 3.65 3.13
CA ALA A 36 -0.10 2.97 3.98
C ALA A 36 0.44 1.63 4.50
N ARG A 37 1.20 0.89 3.67
CA ARG A 37 1.87 -0.35 4.05
C ARG A 37 2.98 -0.10 5.07
N GLU A 38 3.79 0.94 4.87
CA GLU A 38 4.81 1.35 5.83
C GLU A 38 4.21 1.71 7.20
N HIS A 39 3.05 2.38 7.20
CA HIS A 39 2.35 2.72 8.44
C HIS A 39 1.80 1.49 9.17
N LEU A 40 1.22 0.53 8.43
CA LEU A 40 0.62 -0.68 8.97
C LEU A 40 1.63 -1.72 9.45
N TRP A 41 2.75 -1.85 8.73
CA TRP A 41 3.68 -2.96 8.89
C TRP A 41 5.10 -2.54 9.26
N GLY A 42 5.39 -1.23 9.33
CA GLY A 42 6.74 -0.70 9.51
C GLY A 42 7.50 -0.57 8.18
N THR A 43 8.73 -0.05 8.23
CA THR A 43 9.55 0.19 7.04
C THR A 43 9.91 -1.11 6.33
N THR A 44 9.98 -1.06 4.99
CA THR A 44 10.24 -2.20 4.10
C THR A 44 11.57 -2.92 4.37
N GLU A 45 12.53 -2.29 5.08
CA GLU A 45 13.73 -2.97 5.58
C GLU A 45 13.42 -4.18 6.48
N ALA A 46 12.27 -4.18 7.17
CA ALA A 46 11.81 -5.33 7.96
C ALA A 46 11.19 -6.46 7.12
N MET A 47 10.93 -6.24 5.82
CA MET A 47 10.32 -7.23 4.90
C MET A 47 11.31 -7.90 3.96
N HIS A 48 12.61 -7.67 4.13
CA HIS A 48 13.61 -8.57 3.57
C HIS A 48 13.49 -9.91 4.30
N PHE A 49 12.57 -10.76 3.85
CA PHE A 49 12.60 -12.18 4.14
C PHE A 49 14.01 -12.66 3.82
N SER A 50 14.77 -12.95 4.88
CA SER A 50 16.08 -13.56 4.80
C SER A 50 15.89 -14.88 4.07
N SER A 51 16.11 -14.87 2.76
CA SER A 51 16.25 -16.08 1.97
C SER A 51 17.64 -16.61 2.25
N HIS A 52 17.76 -17.38 3.33
CA HIS A 52 18.93 -18.20 3.64
C HIS A 52 18.54 -19.67 3.50
#